data_AF-A0A1E5GTC6-F1
#
_entry.id   AF-A0A1E5GTC6-F1
#
_cell.length_a   1.000
_cell.length_b   1.000
_cell.length_c   1.000
_cell.angle_alpha   90.00
_cell.angle_beta   90.00
_cell.angle_gamma   90.00
#
_symmetry.space_group_name_H-M   'P 1'
#
loop_
_entity.id
_entity.type
_entity.pdbx_description
1 polymer ?
#
loop_
_entity_poly.entity_id
_entity_poly.type
_entity_poly.pdbx_seq_one_letter_code
_entity_poly.pdbx_strand_id
1 'polypeptide(L)'
;MSTLDWIFVALLSLAILFCVFSFIYFLFSIFSKKELKKLKRKRPKNKLKRKKLRKIIRQQKEQVKQQLMASIVFILLAGLSFGSSYYASYYQKHTLNSRDSDAIVQGYYFISQIDIQLKEAKDSDNQEKLANNIKELSSRLASYGNQKGYHRLTLEGQQILNKQYDYMKQLGVNLAAQAPSFLSNEEKLSEFTRDLDKAKEQQKKVFKYFHINESALSKKK
;
A
#
# COMPACT_ATOMS: atom_id res chain seq x y z
N MET A 1 -8.48 -7.47 3.95
CA MET A 1 -8.38 -6.19 3.20
C MET A 1 -7.77 -5.16 4.13
N SER A 2 -6.76 -4.43 3.67
CA SER A 2 -6.13 -3.33 4.41
C SER A 2 -7.15 -2.19 4.60
N THR A 3 -6.99 -1.37 5.65
CA THR A 3 -7.79 -0.14 5.85
C THR A 3 -7.72 0.78 4.63
N LEU A 4 -6.56 0.83 3.97
CA LEU A 4 -6.35 1.57 2.73
C LEU A 4 -7.15 0.98 1.54
N ASP A 5 -7.49 -0.32 1.55
CA ASP A 5 -8.33 -0.92 0.50
C ASP A 5 -9.76 -0.37 0.57
N TRP A 6 -10.29 -0.24 1.80
CA TRP A 6 -11.60 0.34 2.04
C TRP A 6 -11.67 1.80 1.63
N ILE A 7 -10.63 2.57 1.98
CA ILE A 7 -10.52 3.99 1.59
C ILE A 7 -10.45 4.12 0.06
N PHE A 8 -9.66 3.27 -0.61
CA PHE A 8 -9.56 3.26 -2.07
C PHE A 8 -10.93 3.03 -2.72
N VAL A 9 -11.66 1.99 -2.30
CA VAL A 9 -12.97 1.63 -2.85
C VAL A 9 -14.00 2.73 -2.58
N ALA A 10 -14.01 3.30 -1.36
CA ALA A 10 -14.92 4.37 -0.99
C ALA A 10 -14.68 5.63 -1.83
N LEU A 11 -13.42 6.06 -1.98
CA LEU A 11 -13.06 7.24 -2.77
C LEU A 11 -13.36 7.05 -4.25
N LEU A 12 -13.08 5.86 -4.81
CA LEU A 12 -13.38 5.56 -6.21
C LEU A 12 -14.90 5.56 -6.46
N SER A 13 -15.67 4.98 -5.56
CA SER A 13 -17.15 4.99 -5.64
C SER A 13 -17.70 6.42 -5.56
N LEU A 14 -17.16 7.25 -4.66
CA LEU A 14 -17.53 8.65 -4.53
C LEU A 14 -17.20 9.45 -5.80
N ALA A 15 -16.04 9.19 -6.41
CA ALA A 15 -15.63 9.83 -7.66
C ALA A 15 -16.62 9.52 -8.79
N ILE A 16 -17.04 8.26 -8.93
CA ILE A 16 -18.05 7.85 -9.91
C ILE A 16 -19.39 8.55 -9.64
N LEU A 17 -19.83 8.60 -8.38
CA LEU A 17 -21.06 9.27 -7.98
C LEU A 17 -21.03 10.77 -8.35
N PHE A 18 -19.92 11.46 -8.09
CA PHE A 18 -19.76 12.86 -8.45
C PHE A 18 -19.73 13.08 -9.97
N CYS A 19 -19.12 12.17 -10.74
CA CYS A 19 -19.21 12.21 -12.20
C CYS A 19 -20.67 12.11 -12.69
N VAL A 20 -21.45 11.19 -12.12
CA VAL A 20 -22.88 11.02 -12.45
C VAL A 20 -23.67 12.29 -12.12
N PHE A 21 -23.50 12.85 -10.92
CA PHE A 21 -24.19 14.10 -10.56
C PHE A 21 -23.78 15.26 -11.45
N SER A 22 -22.48 15.41 -11.76
CA SER A 22 -22.03 16.44 -12.69
C SER A 22 -22.71 16.32 -14.04
N PHE A 23 -22.80 15.10 -14.58
CA PHE A 23 -23.46 14.84 -15.85
C PHE A 23 -24.95 15.20 -15.82
N ILE A 24 -25.67 14.82 -14.75
CA ILE A 24 -27.08 15.17 -14.57
C ILE A 24 -27.28 16.70 -14.53
N TYR A 25 -26.49 17.41 -13.71
CA TYR A 25 -26.58 18.88 -13.62
C TYR A 25 -26.21 19.57 -14.94
N PHE A 26 -25.27 19.01 -15.69
CA PHE A 26 -24.92 19.49 -17.02
C PHE A 26 -26.08 19.32 -18.02
N LEU A 27 -26.73 18.16 -18.04
CA LEU A 27 -27.92 17.91 -18.88
C LEU A 27 -29.06 18.86 -18.51
N PHE A 28 -29.34 19.04 -17.22
CA PHE A 28 -30.34 20.00 -16.76
C PHE A 28 -30.01 21.43 -17.21
N SER A 29 -28.73 21.83 -17.17
CA SER A 29 -28.31 23.13 -17.71
C SER A 29 -28.61 23.27 -19.20
N ILE A 30 -28.40 22.23 -20.00
CA ILE A 30 -28.73 22.24 -21.43
C ILE A 30 -30.24 22.41 -21.64
N PHE A 31 -31.07 21.65 -20.93
CA PHE A 31 -32.52 21.75 -21.03
C PHE A 31 -33.03 23.13 -20.59
N SER A 32 -32.58 23.62 -19.44
CA SER A 32 -32.95 24.96 -18.93
C SER A 32 -32.46 26.09 -19.85
N LYS A 33 -31.31 25.93 -20.54
CA LYS A 33 -30.86 26.87 -21.59
C LYS A 33 -31.79 26.86 -22.81
N LYS A 34 -32.25 25.69 -23.25
CA LYS A 34 -33.22 25.59 -24.36
C LYS A 34 -34.54 26.30 -24.00
N GLU A 35 -35.04 26.11 -22.78
CA GLU A 35 -36.24 26.80 -22.29
C GLU A 35 -36.03 28.31 -22.18
N LEU A 36 -34.88 28.76 -21.67
CA LEU A 36 -34.52 30.18 -21.62
C LEU A 36 -34.51 30.81 -23.02
N LYS A 37 -33.99 30.10 -24.03
CA LYS A 37 -34.05 30.55 -25.44
C LYS A 37 -35.50 30.65 -25.93
N LYS A 38 -36.36 29.69 -25.61
CA LYS A 38 -37.81 29.75 -25.93
C LYS A 38 -38.49 30.95 -25.27
N LEU A 39 -38.20 31.22 -23.99
CA LEU A 39 -38.76 32.37 -23.25
C LEU A 39 -38.29 33.71 -23.81
N LYS A 40 -37.02 33.85 -24.19
CA LYS A 40 -36.47 35.08 -24.80
C LYS A 40 -37.09 35.41 -26.16
N ARG A 41 -37.55 34.41 -26.90
CA ARG A 41 -38.23 34.60 -28.20
C ARG A 41 -39.66 35.15 -28.05
N LYS A 42 -40.31 34.98 -26.89
CA LYS A 42 -41.68 35.48 -26.66
C LYS A 42 -41.70 37.01 -26.56
N ARG A 43 -42.53 37.67 -27.39
CA ARG A 43 -42.75 39.13 -27.36
C ARG A 43 -44.15 39.46 -26.84
N PRO A 44 -44.35 39.62 -25.51
CA PRO A 44 -45.66 39.99 -24.97
C PRO A 44 -46.00 41.45 -25.29
N LYS A 45 -47.23 41.68 -25.78
CA LYS A 45 -47.76 43.02 -26.10
C LYS A 45 -48.10 43.86 -24.85
N ASN A 46 -48.47 43.23 -23.72
CA ASN A 46 -48.90 43.91 -22.49
C ASN A 46 -47.72 44.21 -21.52
N LYS A 47 -47.66 45.42 -20.95
CA LYS A 47 -46.65 45.90 -19.99
C LYS A 47 -46.54 45.02 -18.73
N LEU A 48 -47.66 44.58 -18.16
CA LEU A 48 -47.66 43.69 -16.99
C LEU A 48 -47.08 42.30 -17.31
N LYS A 49 -47.47 41.73 -18.46
CA LYS A 49 -46.93 40.45 -18.94
C LYS A 49 -45.43 40.55 -19.27
N ARG A 50 -44.97 41.71 -19.77
CA ARG A 50 -43.55 41.99 -20.01
C ARG A 50 -42.73 42.04 -18.71
N LYS A 51 -43.27 42.62 -17.62
CA LYS A 51 -42.60 42.64 -16.30
C LYS A 51 -42.50 41.22 -15.70
N LYS A 52 -43.59 40.42 -15.76
CA LYS A 52 -43.58 39.02 -15.30
C LYS A 52 -42.58 38.16 -16.10
N LEU A 53 -42.55 38.29 -17.43
CA LEU A 53 -41.61 37.55 -18.28
C LEU A 53 -40.15 37.88 -17.96
N ARG A 54 -39.82 39.16 -17.70
CA ARG A 54 -38.47 39.56 -17.28
C ARG A 54 -38.05 38.88 -15.96
N LYS A 55 -38.95 38.73 -14.99
CA LYS A 55 -38.68 38.05 -13.72
C LYS A 55 -38.38 36.56 -13.94
N ILE A 56 -39.21 35.88 -14.73
CA ILE A 56 -39.02 34.45 -15.08
C ILE A 56 -37.68 34.24 -15.82
N ILE A 57 -37.35 35.11 -16.79
CA ILE A 57 -36.08 35.04 -17.52
C ILE A 57 -34.89 35.21 -16.58
N ARG A 58 -34.96 36.11 -15.59
CA ARG A 58 -33.89 36.29 -14.58
C ARG A 58 -33.72 35.04 -13.72
N GLN A 59 -34.82 34.50 -13.19
CA GLN A 59 -34.81 33.27 -12.37
C GLN A 59 -34.25 32.08 -13.16
N GLN A 60 -34.70 31.88 -14.41
CA GLN A 60 -34.20 30.79 -15.26
C GLN A 60 -32.71 30.96 -15.60
N LYS A 61 -32.23 32.21 -15.77
CA LYS A 61 -30.80 32.50 -16.00
C LYS A 61 -29.95 32.15 -14.77
N GLU A 62 -30.45 32.47 -13.58
CA GLU A 62 -29.80 32.10 -12.31
C GLU A 62 -29.77 30.58 -12.11
N GLN A 63 -30.88 29.88 -12.39
CA GLN A 63 -30.93 28.42 -12.34
C GLN A 63 -29.91 27.75 -13.27
N VAL A 64 -29.83 28.20 -14.53
CA VAL A 64 -28.82 27.70 -15.48
C VAL A 64 -27.40 27.90 -14.96
N LYS A 65 -27.12 29.06 -14.34
CA LYS A 65 -25.81 29.38 -13.75
C LYS A 65 -25.52 28.48 -12.55
N GLN A 66 -26.50 28.28 -11.67
CA GLN A 66 -26.37 27.39 -10.51
C GLN A 66 -26.14 25.94 -10.93
N GLN A 67 -26.87 25.43 -11.92
CA GLN A 67 -26.67 24.08 -12.47
C GLN A 67 -25.28 23.91 -13.09
N LEU A 68 -24.77 24.91 -13.83
CA LEU A 68 -23.39 24.87 -14.34
C LEU A 68 -22.37 24.90 -13.20
N MET A 69 -22.55 25.77 -12.21
CA MET A 69 -21.67 25.83 -11.06
C MET A 69 -21.67 24.51 -10.28
N ALA A 70 -22.83 23.91 -10.04
CA ALA A 70 -22.94 22.61 -9.40
C ALA A 70 -22.21 21.52 -10.21
N SER A 71 -22.41 21.48 -11.54
CA SER A 71 -21.70 20.54 -12.42
C SER A 71 -20.16 20.71 -12.34
N ILE A 72 -19.67 21.96 -12.32
CA ILE A 72 -18.24 22.26 -12.17
C ILE A 72 -17.73 21.81 -10.79
N VAL A 73 -18.46 22.12 -9.72
CA VAL A 73 -18.11 21.72 -8.35
C VAL A 73 -18.03 20.19 -8.24
N PHE A 74 -19.00 19.46 -8.80
CA PHE A 74 -18.95 18.00 -8.80
C PHE A 74 -17.79 17.43 -9.63
N ILE A 75 -17.39 18.07 -10.73
CA ILE A 75 -16.18 17.68 -11.48
C ILE A 75 -14.93 17.86 -10.62
N LEU A 76 -14.82 19.00 -9.92
CA LEU A 76 -13.67 19.26 -9.05
C LEU A 76 -13.60 18.23 -7.91
N LEU A 77 -14.74 17.93 -7.27
CA LEU A 77 -14.82 16.90 -6.24
C LEU A 77 -14.48 15.50 -6.80
N ALA A 78 -14.97 15.15 -7.98
CA ALA A 78 -14.62 13.89 -8.65
C ALA A 78 -13.12 13.79 -8.91
N GLY A 79 -12.50 14.87 -9.40
CA GLY A 79 -11.05 14.95 -9.62
C GLY A 79 -10.25 14.76 -8.33
N LEU A 80 -10.67 15.41 -7.24
CA LEU A 80 -10.03 15.26 -5.92
C LEU A 80 -10.17 13.84 -5.36
N SER A 81 -11.34 13.21 -5.49
CA SER A 81 -11.58 11.84 -5.05
C SER A 81 -10.78 10.84 -5.89
N PHE A 82 -10.72 11.03 -7.21
CA PHE A 82 -9.94 10.19 -8.10
C PHE A 82 -8.43 10.33 -7.83
N GLY A 83 -7.93 11.55 -7.67
CA GLY A 83 -6.54 11.82 -7.31
C GLY A 83 -6.14 11.19 -5.97
N SER A 84 -6.99 11.35 -4.95
CA SER A 84 -6.79 10.73 -3.63
C SER A 84 -6.78 9.20 -3.70
N SER A 85 -7.70 8.61 -4.46
CA SER A 85 -7.76 7.15 -4.68
C SER A 85 -6.51 6.63 -5.39
N TYR A 86 -6.07 7.33 -6.44
CA TYR A 86 -4.84 7.00 -7.16
C TYR A 86 -3.61 7.08 -6.25
N TYR A 87 -3.49 8.14 -5.45
CA TYR A 87 -2.39 8.28 -4.48
C TYR A 87 -2.41 7.16 -3.44
N ALA A 88 -3.57 6.82 -2.88
CA ALA A 88 -3.69 5.71 -1.93
C ALA A 88 -3.24 4.38 -2.55
N SER A 89 -3.65 4.10 -3.80
CA SER A 89 -3.21 2.90 -4.53
C SER A 89 -1.70 2.91 -4.80
N TYR A 90 -1.16 4.06 -5.19
CA TYR A 90 0.28 4.23 -5.42
C TYR A 90 1.08 3.96 -4.13
N TYR A 91 0.64 4.52 -3.01
CA TYR A 91 1.26 4.30 -1.71
C TYR A 91 1.23 2.81 -1.31
N GLN A 92 0.09 2.14 -1.47
CA GLN A 92 -0.03 0.70 -1.21
C GLN A 92 0.92 -0.16 -2.06
N LYS A 93 1.26 0.27 -3.27
CA LYS A 93 2.18 -0.44 -4.16
C LYS A 93 3.64 -0.39 -3.71
N HIS A 94 4.00 0.63 -2.93
CA HIS A 94 5.39 0.94 -2.56
C HIS A 94 5.67 0.81 -1.07
N THR A 95 4.67 0.45 -0.25
CA THR A 95 4.82 0.35 1.20
C THR A 95 4.45 -1.05 1.67
N LEU A 96 5.22 -1.57 2.62
CA LEU A 96 4.92 -2.85 3.27
C LEU A 96 3.58 -2.77 4.00
N ASN A 97 2.79 -3.83 3.91
CA ASN A 97 1.64 -3.97 4.79
C ASN A 97 2.11 -4.39 6.20
N SER A 98 1.21 -4.38 7.19
CA SER A 98 1.56 -4.75 8.57
C SER A 98 2.19 -6.13 8.66
N ARG A 99 1.62 -7.12 7.95
CA ARG A 99 2.10 -8.51 7.98
C ARG A 99 3.54 -8.63 7.47
N ASP A 100 3.83 -8.03 6.32
CA ASP A 100 5.14 -8.07 5.70
C ASP A 100 6.14 -7.26 6.52
N SER A 101 5.72 -6.13 7.08
CA SER A 101 6.53 -5.34 8.03
C SER A 101 6.92 -6.17 9.25
N ASP A 102 5.96 -6.85 9.88
CA ASP A 102 6.21 -7.70 11.05
C ASP A 102 7.13 -8.87 10.70
N ALA A 103 6.92 -9.50 9.53
CA ALA A 103 7.76 -10.59 9.05
C ALA A 103 9.21 -10.15 8.82
N ILE A 104 9.42 -8.96 8.25
CA ILE A 104 10.75 -8.41 8.02
C ILE A 104 11.45 -8.04 9.33
N VAL A 105 10.72 -7.48 10.31
CA VAL A 105 11.25 -7.16 11.64
C VAL A 105 11.66 -8.43 12.39
N GLN A 106 10.77 -9.44 12.43
CA GLN A 106 11.04 -10.72 13.09
C GLN A 106 12.17 -11.48 12.38
N GLY A 107 12.21 -11.47 11.05
CA GLY A 107 13.29 -12.06 10.27
C GLY A 107 14.63 -11.40 10.55
N TYR A 108 14.68 -10.06 10.63
CA TYR A 108 15.88 -9.31 11.05
C TYR A 108 16.37 -9.76 12.42
N TYR A 109 15.45 -9.83 13.39
CA TYR A 109 15.77 -10.30 14.73
C TYR A 109 16.35 -11.73 14.71
N PHE A 110 15.67 -12.69 14.08
CA PHE A 110 16.14 -14.08 14.05
C PHE A 110 17.48 -14.24 13.34
N ILE A 111 17.67 -13.61 12.18
CA ILE A 111 18.95 -13.64 11.45
C ILE A 111 20.07 -13.04 12.31
N SER A 112 19.81 -11.92 13.00
CA SER A 112 20.78 -11.29 13.89
C SER A 112 21.12 -12.17 15.09
N GLN A 113 20.16 -12.87 15.69
CA GLN A 113 20.40 -13.75 16.83
C GLN A 113 21.17 -15.00 16.43
N ILE A 114 20.87 -15.59 15.27
CA ILE A 114 21.63 -16.71 14.73
C ILE A 114 23.08 -16.28 14.45
N ASP A 115 23.30 -15.09 13.89
CA ASP A 115 24.64 -14.56 13.65
C ASP A 115 25.47 -14.42 14.94
N ILE A 116 24.84 -13.93 16.01
CA ILE A 116 25.49 -13.81 17.32
C ILE A 116 25.86 -15.21 17.85
N GLN A 117 24.92 -16.16 17.82
CA GLN A 117 25.17 -17.51 18.35
C GLN A 117 26.21 -18.30 17.54
N LEU A 118 26.24 -18.13 16.21
CA LEU A 118 27.27 -18.74 15.37
C LEU A 118 28.67 -18.17 15.64
N LYS A 119 28.77 -16.89 16.02
CA LYS A 119 30.05 -16.27 16.42
C LYS A 119 30.49 -16.71 17.81
N GLU A 120 29.56 -16.79 18.77
CA GLU A 120 29.80 -17.26 20.14
C GLU A 120 30.18 -18.75 20.20
N ALA A 121 29.79 -19.55 19.20
CA ALA A 121 30.10 -20.98 19.14
C ALA A 121 31.60 -21.32 19.16
N LYS A 122 32.46 -20.37 18.75
CA LYS A 122 33.91 -20.53 18.77
C LYS A 122 34.51 -20.47 20.17
N ASP A 123 33.85 -19.75 21.09
CA ASP A 123 34.39 -19.38 22.40
C ASP A 123 33.58 -19.97 23.57
N SER A 124 32.52 -20.75 23.28
CA SER A 124 31.59 -21.25 24.29
C SER A 124 31.80 -22.72 24.63
N ASP A 125 31.91 -23.01 25.93
CA ASP A 125 31.98 -24.38 26.47
C ASP A 125 30.64 -25.14 26.37
N ASN A 126 29.53 -24.47 26.04
CA ASN A 126 28.19 -25.07 25.98
C ASN A 126 27.60 -25.03 24.57
N GLN A 127 28.26 -25.75 23.65
CA GLN A 127 27.84 -25.85 22.24
C GLN A 127 26.46 -26.49 22.07
N GLU A 128 26.05 -27.39 22.97
CA GLU A 128 24.74 -28.03 22.89
C GLU A 128 23.58 -27.03 23.10
N LYS A 129 23.71 -26.14 24.08
CA LYS A 129 22.73 -25.07 24.31
C LYS A 129 22.66 -24.10 23.14
N LEU A 130 23.80 -23.71 22.58
CA LEU A 130 23.85 -22.85 21.40
C LEU A 130 23.20 -23.52 20.19
N ALA A 131 23.50 -24.78 19.92
CA ALA A 131 22.89 -25.52 18.82
C ALA A 131 21.35 -25.62 18.96
N ASN A 132 20.85 -25.86 20.18
CA ASN A 132 19.42 -25.90 20.45
C ASN A 132 18.74 -24.54 20.23
N ASN A 133 19.38 -23.45 20.68
CA ASN A 133 18.88 -22.09 20.45
C ASN A 133 18.88 -21.72 18.96
N ILE A 134 19.96 -22.04 18.22
CA ILE A 134 20.03 -21.85 16.77
C ILE A 134 18.91 -22.64 16.09
N LYS A 135 18.69 -23.89 16.49
CA LYS A 135 17.64 -24.74 15.95
C LYS A 135 16.24 -24.14 16.19
N GLU A 136 15.98 -23.59 17.37
CA GLU A 136 14.71 -22.92 17.67
C GLU A 136 14.50 -21.70 16.76
N LEU A 137 15.49 -20.79 16.69
CA LEU A 137 15.44 -19.60 15.84
C LEU A 137 15.28 -19.95 14.36
N SER A 138 15.99 -20.99 13.91
CA SER A 138 15.98 -21.47 12.54
C SER A 138 14.63 -22.10 12.18
N SER A 139 14.00 -22.82 13.12
CA SER A 139 12.65 -23.36 12.94
C SER A 139 11.61 -22.24 12.76
N ARG A 140 11.77 -21.12 13.49
CA ARG A 140 10.92 -19.93 13.29
C ARG A 140 11.16 -19.31 11.91
N LEU A 141 12.42 -19.20 11.45
CA LEU A 141 12.74 -18.73 10.10
C LEU A 141 12.19 -19.61 8.98
N ALA A 142 12.22 -20.94 9.15
CA ALA A 142 11.71 -21.89 8.17
C ALA A 142 10.20 -21.67 7.89
N SER A 143 9.44 -21.21 8.89
CA SER A 143 8.00 -20.96 8.78
C SER A 143 7.63 -19.86 7.77
N TYR A 144 8.57 -18.96 7.43
CA TYR A 144 8.33 -17.90 6.45
C TYR A 144 8.28 -18.41 5.00
N GLY A 145 8.64 -19.67 4.75
CA GLY A 145 8.61 -20.27 3.42
C GLY A 145 7.23 -20.38 2.78
N ASN A 146 6.15 -20.24 3.56
CA ASN A 146 4.77 -20.19 3.06
C ASN A 146 4.27 -18.75 2.87
N GLN A 147 5.07 -17.74 3.22
CA GLN A 147 4.71 -16.35 3.01
C GLN A 147 4.99 -15.92 1.57
N LYS A 148 4.10 -15.08 1.06
CA LYS A 148 4.27 -14.38 -0.20
C LYS A 148 4.08 -12.91 0.09
N GLY A 149 4.91 -12.07 -0.53
CA GLY A 149 4.80 -10.62 -0.46
C GLY A 149 3.41 -10.18 -0.88
N TYR A 150 2.96 -9.08 -0.29
CA TYR A 150 1.62 -8.56 -0.51
C TYR A 150 1.31 -8.34 -2.00
N HIS A 151 0.19 -8.90 -2.46
CA HIS A 151 -0.18 -8.92 -3.89
C HIS A 151 -0.39 -7.52 -4.50
N ARG A 152 -0.59 -6.46 -3.69
CA ARG A 152 -0.77 -5.09 -4.19
C ARG A 152 0.54 -4.37 -4.42
N LEU A 153 1.66 -4.92 -3.95
CA LEU A 153 2.97 -4.35 -4.23
C LEU A 153 3.26 -4.37 -5.73
N THR A 154 4.20 -3.53 -6.17
CA THR A 154 4.80 -3.66 -7.50
C THR A 154 5.37 -5.06 -7.71
N LEU A 155 5.50 -5.48 -8.97
CA LEU A 155 6.11 -6.78 -9.30
C LEU A 155 7.52 -6.89 -8.70
N GLU A 156 8.30 -5.82 -8.82
CA GLU A 156 9.65 -5.72 -8.25
C GLU A 156 9.64 -5.83 -6.72
N GLY A 157 8.74 -5.11 -6.03
CA GLY A 157 8.60 -5.18 -4.57
C GLY A 157 8.21 -6.59 -4.10
N GLN A 158 7.31 -7.26 -4.83
CA GLN A 158 6.95 -8.66 -4.55
C GLN A 158 8.15 -9.59 -4.76
N GLN A 159 8.91 -9.43 -5.83
CA GLN A 159 10.10 -10.24 -6.10
C GLN A 159 11.16 -10.08 -5.01
N ILE A 160 11.43 -8.84 -4.58
CA ILE A 160 12.41 -8.54 -3.53
C ILE A 160 12.00 -9.18 -2.20
N LEU A 161 10.72 -9.09 -1.82
CA LEU A 161 10.20 -9.72 -0.60
C LEU A 161 10.15 -11.24 -0.67
N ASN A 162 9.65 -11.80 -1.76
CA ASN A 162 9.57 -13.24 -1.93
C ASN A 162 10.97 -13.86 -1.86
N LYS A 163 11.96 -13.23 -2.49
CA LYS A 163 13.36 -13.66 -2.39
C LYS A 163 13.90 -13.60 -0.97
N GLN A 164 13.50 -12.60 -0.17
CA GLN A 164 13.85 -12.55 1.25
C GLN A 164 13.23 -13.72 2.03
N TYR A 165 11.94 -14.00 1.81
CA TYR A 165 11.25 -15.12 2.46
C TYR A 165 11.85 -16.47 2.05
N ASP A 166 12.27 -16.62 0.80
CA ASP A 166 12.95 -17.82 0.33
C ASP A 166 14.31 -17.99 1.00
N TYR A 167 15.11 -16.93 1.15
CA TYR A 167 16.38 -17.01 1.87
C TYR A 167 16.19 -17.30 3.36
N MET A 168 15.19 -16.69 4.00
CA MET A 168 14.83 -17.00 5.38
C MET A 168 14.42 -18.47 5.53
N LYS A 169 13.61 -18.99 4.61
CA LYS A 169 13.20 -20.40 4.57
C LYS A 169 14.40 -21.33 4.42
N GLN A 170 15.24 -21.08 3.42
CA GLN A 170 16.41 -21.93 3.11
C GLN A 170 17.37 -21.97 4.30
N LEU A 171 17.72 -20.81 4.85
CA LEU A 171 18.56 -20.70 6.04
C LEU A 171 17.96 -21.46 7.22
N GLY A 172 16.66 -21.24 7.48
CA GLY A 172 15.95 -21.87 8.60
C GLY A 172 15.87 -23.40 8.48
N VAL A 173 15.53 -23.92 7.30
CA VAL A 173 15.45 -25.37 7.05
C VAL A 173 16.83 -26.02 7.17
N ASN A 174 17.84 -25.40 6.56
CA ASN A 174 19.18 -25.97 6.53
C ASN A 174 19.82 -26.02 7.92
N LEU A 175 19.67 -24.97 8.73
CA LEU A 175 20.18 -24.92 10.10
C LEU A 175 19.38 -25.81 11.06
N ALA A 176 18.05 -25.83 10.96
CA ALA A 176 17.21 -26.63 11.86
C ALA A 176 17.42 -28.15 11.68
N ALA A 177 17.90 -28.57 10.51
CA ALA A 177 18.20 -29.97 10.20
C ALA A 177 19.56 -30.46 10.72
N GLN A 178 20.43 -29.57 11.23
CA GLN A 178 21.76 -29.95 11.68
C GLN A 178 21.75 -30.60 13.08
N ALA A 179 22.67 -31.56 13.27
CA ALA A 179 22.97 -32.11 14.60
C ALA A 179 23.89 -31.14 15.37
N PRO A 180 23.84 -31.07 16.72
CA PRO A 180 24.61 -30.11 17.52
C PRO A 180 26.13 -30.07 17.23
N SER A 181 26.70 -31.19 16.80
CA SER A 181 28.11 -31.31 16.41
C SER A 181 28.52 -30.44 15.21
N PHE A 182 27.57 -29.85 14.46
CA PHE A 182 27.89 -28.98 13.33
C PHE A 182 28.68 -27.72 13.74
N LEU A 183 28.52 -27.27 14.99
CA LEU A 183 29.25 -26.10 15.52
C LEU A 183 30.76 -26.35 15.63
N SER A 184 31.18 -27.61 15.76
CA SER A 184 32.59 -27.99 15.82
C SER A 184 33.18 -28.26 14.41
N ASN A 185 32.37 -28.21 13.35
CA ASN A 185 32.81 -28.41 11.98
C ASN A 185 32.99 -27.05 11.27
N GLU A 186 34.25 -26.65 11.08
CA GLU A 186 34.59 -25.35 10.48
C GLU A 186 34.06 -25.18 9.06
N GLU A 187 34.02 -26.24 8.26
CA GLU A 187 33.52 -26.20 6.88
C GLU A 187 32.02 -25.90 6.87
N LYS A 188 31.26 -26.58 7.72
CA LYS A 188 29.81 -26.35 7.90
C LYS A 188 29.54 -24.97 8.46
N LEU A 189 30.32 -24.51 9.43
CA LEU A 189 30.18 -23.18 10.01
C LEU A 189 30.45 -22.09 8.95
N SER A 190 31.45 -22.28 8.09
CA SER A 190 31.73 -21.39 6.94
C SER A 190 30.58 -21.37 5.93
N GLU A 191 30.03 -22.54 5.59
CA GLU A 191 28.87 -22.68 4.68
C GLU A 191 27.67 -21.89 5.22
N PHE A 192 27.28 -22.08 6.49
CA PHE A 192 26.16 -21.38 7.09
C PHE A 192 26.39 -19.88 7.25
N THR A 193 27.63 -19.46 7.51
CA THR A 193 27.97 -18.04 7.57
C THR A 193 27.73 -17.37 6.21
N ARG A 194 28.09 -18.04 5.11
CA ARG A 194 27.83 -17.53 3.75
C ARG A 194 26.34 -17.44 3.44
N ASP A 195 25.55 -18.44 3.82
CA ASP A 195 24.10 -18.41 3.61
C ASP A 195 23.41 -17.34 4.45
N LEU A 196 23.90 -17.11 5.67
CA LEU A 196 23.46 -16.03 6.53
C LEU A 196 23.79 -14.66 5.93
N ASP A 197 24.98 -14.50 5.34
CA ASP A 197 25.36 -13.25 4.65
C ASP A 197 24.50 -12.98 3.41
N LYS A 198 24.13 -14.01 2.63
CA LYS A 198 23.17 -13.85 1.52
C LYS A 198 21.81 -13.36 2.02
N ALA A 199 21.32 -13.91 3.13
CA ALA A 199 20.06 -13.49 3.74
C ALA A 199 20.13 -12.04 4.24
N LYS A 200 21.24 -11.63 4.86
CA LYS A 200 21.48 -10.23 5.27
C LYS A 200 21.59 -9.28 4.08
N GLU A 201 22.27 -9.67 3.00
CA GLU A 201 22.41 -8.83 1.81
C GLU A 201 21.05 -8.59 1.14
N GLN A 202 20.23 -9.64 1.04
CA GLN A 202 18.87 -9.50 0.53
C GLN A 202 18.00 -8.64 1.46
N GLN A 203 18.17 -8.76 2.77
CA GLN A 203 17.47 -7.93 3.74
C GLN A 203 17.83 -6.45 3.58
N LYS A 204 19.10 -6.12 3.32
CA LYS A 204 19.52 -4.75 2.99
C LYS A 204 18.84 -4.24 1.71
N LYS A 205 18.63 -5.10 0.71
CA LYS A 205 17.86 -4.74 -0.51
C LYS A 205 16.40 -4.45 -0.17
N VAL A 206 15.77 -5.24 0.69
CA VAL A 206 14.42 -4.96 1.21
C VAL A 206 14.39 -3.60 1.92
N PHE A 207 15.34 -3.34 2.83
CA PHE A 207 15.39 -2.08 3.57
C PHE A 207 15.57 -0.88 2.66
N LYS A 208 16.45 -1.00 1.66
CA LYS A 208 16.67 0.05 0.66
C LYS A 208 15.42 0.32 -0.18
N TYR A 209 14.76 -0.74 -0.66
CA TYR A 209 13.58 -0.63 -1.52
C TYR A 209 12.38 -0.02 -0.80
N PHE A 210 12.11 -0.46 0.43
CA PHE A 210 10.98 0.00 1.23
C PHE A 210 11.33 1.16 2.18
N HIS A 211 12.53 1.75 2.03
CA HIS A 211 13.03 2.84 2.86
C HIS A 211 12.93 2.57 4.38
N ILE A 212 13.21 1.34 4.79
CA ILE A 212 13.15 0.93 6.19
C ILE A 212 14.42 1.41 6.90
N ASN A 213 14.25 2.10 8.02
CA ASN A 213 15.36 2.51 8.86
C ASN A 213 15.84 1.35 9.73
N GLU A 214 16.96 0.71 9.34
CA GLU A 214 17.60 -0.37 10.10
C GLU A 214 17.93 0.04 11.55
N SER A 215 18.34 1.30 11.76
CA SER A 215 18.66 1.81 13.10
C SER A 215 17.43 1.92 14.03
N ALA A 216 16.22 1.98 13.46
CA ALA A 216 14.99 1.93 14.25
C ALA A 216 14.66 0.49 14.69
N LEU A 217 15.09 -0.51 13.91
CA LEU A 217 14.88 -1.93 14.22
C LEU A 217 15.85 -2.42 15.30
N SER A 218 17.10 -1.96 15.29
CA SER A 218 18.10 -2.34 16.29
C SER A 218 17.83 -1.79 17.70
N LYS A 219 17.03 -0.72 17.81
CA LYS A 219 16.67 -0.05 19.07
C LYS A 219 15.42 -0.61 19.75
N LYS A 220 14.56 -1.36 19.04
CA LYS A 220 13.46 -2.13 19.64
C LYS A 220 14.02 -3.43 20.20
N LYS A 221 14.73 -3.34 21.32
CA LYS A 221 15.02 -4.46 22.22
C LYS A 221 14.25 -4.25 23.50
#